data_AF-A0A0D6AVV2-F1
#
_entry.id   AF-A0A0D6AVV2-F1
#
_cell.length_a   1.000
_cell.length_b   1.000
_cell.length_c   1.000
_cell.angle_alpha   90.00
_cell.angle_beta   90.00
_cell.angle_gamma   90.00
#
_symmetry.space_group_name_H-M   'P 1'
#
loop_
_entity.id
_entity.type
_entity.pdbx_description
1 polymer ?
#
loop_
_entity_poly.entity_id
_entity_poly.type
_entity_poly.pdbx_seq_one_letter_code
_entity_poly.pdbx_strand_id
1 'polypeptide(L)'
;MCSNTYKLFTKEINPFPQEKDSIQAIKDLNKYIIDPIIDNFGFEQFKLTYGFCSVELKKYLKKKDPKTGKQYGRIAPELDQHMCYEKNQKGNLFCKRLGAACDFKITNINTNLVIEWIYKEQLPFDRMYFYGKNRPIHISYGSDNSRDFWMFDITENDNIIPHKISLIEFINNYCGEDKGAENIG
;
A
#
# COMPACT_ATOMS: atom_id res chain seq x y z
N MET A 1 -5.77 -10.61 4.34
CA MET A 1 -5.41 -9.59 5.34
C MET A 1 -4.08 -10.00 5.98
N CYS A 2 -3.00 -9.23 5.79
CA CYS A 2 -1.63 -9.69 6.08
C CYS A 2 -0.84 -8.79 7.05
N SER A 3 -1.47 -8.09 8.00
CA SER A 3 -0.70 -7.34 9.01
C SER A 3 -0.20 -8.23 10.15
N ASN A 4 0.97 -7.90 10.72
CA ASN A 4 1.46 -8.52 11.95
C ASN A 4 0.46 -8.36 13.10
N THR A 5 -0.26 -7.23 13.15
CA THR A 5 -1.32 -6.99 14.12
C THR A 5 -2.46 -8.00 13.98
N TYR A 6 -2.93 -8.29 12.75
CA TYR A 6 -3.98 -9.29 12.56
C TYR A 6 -3.54 -10.67 13.07
N LYS A 7 -2.29 -11.08 12.79
CA LYS A 7 -1.74 -12.36 13.26
C LYS A 7 -1.75 -12.50 14.79
N LEU A 8 -1.57 -11.39 15.52
CA LEU A 8 -1.61 -11.37 16.99
C LEU A 8 -3.02 -11.45 17.56
N PHE A 9 -4.03 -11.01 16.81
CA PHE A 9 -5.41 -10.84 17.29
C PHE A 9 -6.43 -11.50 16.36
N THR A 10 -6.08 -12.67 15.82
CA THR A 10 -6.90 -13.37 14.81
C THR A 10 -8.28 -13.77 15.32
N LYS A 11 -8.42 -13.97 16.63
CA LYS A 11 -9.69 -14.35 17.27
C LYS A 11 -10.58 -13.14 17.56
N GLU A 12 -10.01 -11.94 17.64
CA GLU A 12 -10.72 -10.72 18.03
C GLU A 12 -10.97 -9.76 16.86
N ILE A 13 -10.43 -10.04 15.68
CA ILE A 13 -10.56 -9.20 14.49
C ILE A 13 -11.34 -9.96 13.42
N ASN A 14 -12.51 -9.43 13.06
CA ASN A 14 -13.20 -9.76 11.82
C ASN A 14 -12.41 -9.18 10.64
N PRO A 15 -11.85 -10.02 9.75
CA PRO A 15 -11.03 -9.55 8.65
C PRO A 15 -11.84 -9.15 7.41
N PHE A 16 -13.16 -9.32 7.42
CA PHE A 16 -14.00 -9.17 6.24
C PHE A 16 -14.57 -7.75 6.12
N PRO A 17 -14.72 -7.23 4.89
CA PRO A 17 -15.40 -5.96 4.67
C PRO A 17 -16.85 -6.00 5.13
N GLN A 18 -17.34 -4.90 5.70
CA GLN A 18 -18.73 -4.78 6.14
C GLN A 18 -19.58 -4.12 5.05
N GLU A 19 -18.97 -3.28 4.22
CA GLU A 19 -19.66 -2.58 3.13
C GLU A 19 -19.55 -3.36 1.81
N LYS A 20 -20.66 -3.46 1.06
CA LYS A 20 -20.67 -4.12 -0.26
C LYS A 20 -19.72 -3.43 -1.24
N ASP A 21 -19.64 -2.10 -1.19
CA ASP A 21 -18.78 -1.33 -2.06
C ASP A 21 -17.29 -1.60 -1.77
N SER A 22 -16.93 -1.93 -0.52
CA SER A 22 -15.57 -2.37 -0.18
C SER A 22 -15.23 -3.70 -0.88
N ILE A 23 -16.18 -4.64 -0.96
CA ILE A 23 -15.98 -5.91 -1.67
C ILE A 23 -15.75 -5.64 -3.16
N GLN A 24 -16.55 -4.77 -3.76
CA GLN A 24 -16.40 -4.43 -5.18
C GLN A 24 -15.05 -3.75 -5.43
N ALA A 25 -14.65 -2.79 -4.59
CA ALA A 25 -13.36 -2.10 -4.70
C ALA A 25 -12.17 -3.06 -4.62
N ILE A 26 -12.24 -4.06 -3.73
CA ILE A 26 -11.19 -5.09 -3.62
C ILE A 26 -11.15 -5.96 -4.88
N LYS A 27 -12.30 -6.32 -5.45
CA LYS A 27 -12.35 -7.06 -6.72
C LYS A 27 -11.75 -6.25 -7.86
N ASP A 28 -12.03 -4.96 -7.92
CA ASP A 28 -11.50 -4.09 -8.96
C ASP A 28 -9.98 -3.89 -8.80
N LEU A 29 -9.49 -3.70 -7.56
CA LEU A 29 -8.05 -3.70 -7.27
C LEU A 29 -7.39 -5.01 -7.72
N ASN A 30 -8.03 -6.16 -7.48
CA ASN A 30 -7.50 -7.42 -7.98
C ASN A 30 -7.42 -7.42 -9.51
N LYS A 31 -8.55 -7.17 -10.17
CA LYS A 31 -8.67 -7.22 -11.63
C LYS A 31 -7.70 -6.28 -12.35
N TYR A 32 -7.53 -5.06 -11.86
CA TYR A 32 -6.79 -4.02 -12.60
C TYR A 32 -5.33 -3.85 -12.14
N ILE A 33 -4.97 -4.34 -10.96
CA ILE A 33 -3.62 -4.20 -10.40
C ILE A 33 -3.02 -5.57 -10.09
N ILE A 34 -3.61 -6.32 -9.17
CA ILE A 34 -2.95 -7.52 -8.61
C ILE A 34 -2.86 -8.65 -9.63
N ASP A 35 -3.94 -8.92 -10.38
CA ASP A 35 -3.98 -9.99 -11.38
C ASP A 35 -2.93 -9.74 -12.48
N PRO A 36 -2.83 -8.55 -13.14
CA PRO A 36 -1.76 -8.26 -14.08
C PRO A 36 -0.34 -8.42 -13.51
N ILE A 37 -0.12 -8.00 -12.26
CA ILE A 37 1.17 -8.15 -11.58
C ILE A 37 1.49 -9.63 -11.38
N ILE A 38 0.51 -10.44 -10.96
CA ILE A 38 0.68 -11.88 -10.76
C ILE A 38 0.90 -12.60 -12.09
N ASP A 39 0.17 -12.21 -13.15
CA ASP A 39 0.32 -12.79 -14.48
C ASP A 39 1.73 -12.56 -15.04
N ASN A 40 2.33 -11.41 -14.77
CA ASN A 40 3.68 -11.08 -15.23
C ASN A 40 4.80 -11.66 -14.35
N PHE A 41 4.70 -11.48 -13.02
CA PHE A 41 5.79 -11.84 -12.10
C PHE A 41 5.62 -13.22 -11.44
N GLY A 42 4.45 -13.83 -11.57
CA GLY A 42 4.13 -15.13 -10.99
C GLY A 42 3.60 -15.06 -9.55
N PHE A 43 2.57 -15.85 -9.28
CA PHE A 43 1.90 -15.93 -7.98
C PHE A 43 2.86 -16.28 -6.83
N GLU A 44 3.78 -17.22 -7.05
CA GLU A 44 4.75 -17.66 -6.02
C GLU A 44 5.71 -16.53 -5.59
N GLN A 45 5.99 -15.59 -6.49
CA GLN A 45 6.88 -14.47 -6.23
C GLN A 45 6.14 -13.30 -5.56
N PHE A 46 4.83 -13.17 -5.79
CA PHE A 46 4.00 -12.13 -5.22
C PHE A 46 3.80 -12.32 -3.72
N LYS A 47 4.18 -11.33 -2.91
CA LYS A 47 4.01 -11.31 -1.45
C LYS A 47 3.18 -10.11 -1.04
N LEU A 48 1.90 -10.34 -0.78
CA LEU A 48 1.02 -9.36 -0.16
C LEU A 48 1.44 -9.13 1.30
N THR A 49 1.91 -7.93 1.61
CA THR A 49 2.32 -7.55 2.97
C THR A 49 1.22 -6.82 3.72
N TYR A 50 0.35 -6.11 3.01
CA TYR A 50 -0.82 -5.45 3.60
C TYR A 50 -1.92 -5.30 2.56
N GLY A 51 -3.17 -5.27 3.00
CA GLY A 51 -4.34 -5.23 2.11
C GLY A 51 -5.50 -4.54 2.82
N PHE A 52 -6.72 -5.02 2.62
CA PHE A 52 -7.90 -4.47 3.31
C PHE A 52 -7.69 -4.32 4.83
N CYS A 53 -8.07 -3.15 5.35
CA CYS A 53 -8.07 -2.82 6.78
C CYS A 53 -9.52 -2.73 7.28
N SER A 54 -9.98 -3.73 8.05
CA SER A 54 -11.30 -3.67 8.65
C SER A 54 -11.37 -2.60 9.74
N VAL A 55 -12.59 -2.17 10.05
CA VAL A 55 -12.85 -1.24 11.16
C VAL A 55 -12.27 -1.76 12.49
N GLU A 56 -12.29 -3.07 12.71
CA GLU A 56 -11.72 -3.70 13.89
C GLU A 56 -10.19 -3.72 13.85
N LEU A 57 -9.58 -4.12 12.73
CA LEU A 57 -8.12 -4.04 12.59
C LEU A 57 -7.61 -2.62 12.83
N LYS A 58 -8.29 -1.61 12.28
CA LYS A 58 -7.98 -0.19 12.53
C LYS A 58 -8.00 0.18 14.01
N LYS A 59 -8.90 -0.40 14.82
CA LYS A 59 -8.91 -0.17 16.29
C LYS A 59 -7.69 -0.80 16.94
N TYR A 60 -7.31 -2.01 16.52
CA TYR A 60 -6.16 -2.73 17.08
C TYR A 60 -4.82 -2.12 16.69
N LEU A 61 -4.67 -1.57 15.48
CA LEU A 61 -3.46 -0.84 15.07
C LEU A 61 -3.13 0.31 16.04
N LYS A 62 -4.16 1.02 16.55
CA LYS A 62 -3.99 2.13 17.49
C LYS A 62 -3.69 1.71 18.93
N LYS A 63 -3.88 0.43 19.29
CA LYS A 63 -3.54 -0.07 20.63
C LYS A 63 -2.02 -0.07 20.81
N LYS A 64 -1.58 0.11 22.05
CA LYS A 64 -0.18 0.01 22.42
C LYS A 64 0.15 -1.43 22.83
N ASP A 65 1.29 -1.91 22.38
CA ASP A 65 1.91 -3.11 22.91
C ASP A 65 2.31 -2.86 24.37
N PRO A 66 1.79 -3.65 25.34
CA PRO A 66 2.11 -3.49 26.75
C PRO A 66 3.61 -3.64 27.06
N LYS A 67 4.37 -4.38 26.24
CA LYS A 67 5.80 -4.63 26.46
C LYS A 67 6.67 -3.45 26.01
N THR A 68 6.35 -2.88 24.86
CA THR A 68 7.18 -1.84 24.23
C THR A 68 6.61 -0.43 24.38
N GLY A 69 5.33 -0.30 24.77
CA GLY A 69 4.60 0.97 24.83
C GLY A 69 4.29 1.58 23.46
N LYS A 70 4.72 0.95 22.36
CA LYS A 70 4.53 1.44 20.99
C LYS A 70 3.19 0.97 20.42
N GLN A 71 2.60 1.75 19.51
CA GLN A 71 1.41 1.32 18.78
C GLN A 71 1.71 0.11 17.89
N TYR A 72 0.74 -0.80 17.73
CA TYR A 72 0.90 -1.96 16.84
C TYR A 72 1.06 -1.59 15.37
N GLY A 73 0.52 -0.44 14.96
CA GLY A 73 0.75 0.11 13.63
C GLY A 73 0.23 1.53 13.48
N ARG A 74 0.54 2.13 12.33
CA ARG A 74 0.05 3.46 11.96
C ARG A 74 -0.96 3.30 10.82
N ILE A 75 -2.02 4.09 10.91
CA ILE A 75 -3.01 4.21 9.85
C ILE A 75 -3.54 5.64 9.90
N ALA A 76 -3.71 6.25 8.73
CA ALA A 76 -4.36 7.55 8.56
C ALA A 76 -5.70 7.32 7.84
N PRO A 77 -6.78 6.92 8.55
CA PRO A 77 -7.98 6.38 7.92
C PRO A 77 -8.65 7.32 6.91
N GLU A 78 -8.45 8.62 7.06
CA GLU A 78 -9.00 9.66 6.19
C GLU A 78 -8.34 9.72 4.81
N LEU A 79 -7.12 9.20 4.70
CA LEU A 79 -6.29 9.21 3.50
C LEU A 79 -5.93 7.80 3.02
N ASP A 80 -6.25 6.77 3.80
CA ASP A 80 -5.78 5.42 3.58
C ASP A 80 -6.84 4.56 2.87
N GLN A 81 -6.62 4.30 1.58
CA GLN A 81 -7.51 3.49 0.74
C GLN A 81 -7.51 2.00 1.15
N HIS A 82 -6.69 1.54 2.09
CA HIS A 82 -6.88 0.24 2.74
C HIS A 82 -8.21 0.14 3.49
N MET A 83 -8.79 1.28 3.91
CA MET A 83 -10.12 1.34 4.53
C MET A 83 -11.26 1.12 3.52
N CYS A 84 -10.97 1.09 2.23
CA CYS A 84 -11.96 0.98 1.16
C CYS A 84 -13.15 1.94 1.35
N TYR A 85 -14.38 1.41 1.34
CA TYR A 85 -15.62 2.15 1.53
C TYR A 85 -16.17 2.00 2.96
N GLU A 86 -15.36 1.51 3.90
CA GLU A 86 -15.82 1.27 5.27
C GLU A 86 -16.26 2.57 5.95
N LYS A 87 -17.32 2.47 6.73
CA LYS A 87 -17.94 3.59 7.43
C LYS A 87 -17.71 3.50 8.94
N ASN A 88 -17.69 4.65 9.59
CA ASN A 88 -17.72 4.72 11.04
C ASN A 88 -19.15 4.48 11.57
N GLN A 89 -19.31 4.43 12.90
CA GLN A 89 -20.61 4.21 13.54
C GLN A 89 -21.67 5.28 13.23
N LYS A 90 -21.27 6.44 12.71
CA LYS A 90 -22.18 7.52 12.28
C LYS A 90 -22.56 7.40 10.79
N GLY A 91 -22.11 6.35 10.10
CA GLY A 91 -22.35 6.15 8.66
C GLY A 91 -21.42 6.96 7.74
N ASN A 92 -20.46 7.71 8.28
CA ASN A 92 -19.52 8.47 7.46
C ASN A 92 -18.36 7.58 7.00
N LEU A 93 -17.96 7.72 5.75
CA LEU A 93 -16.77 7.05 5.19
C LEU A 93 -15.53 7.38 6.03
N PHE A 94 -14.68 6.36 6.26
CA PHE A 94 -13.36 6.59 6.81
C PHE A 94 -12.47 7.32 5.80
N CYS A 95 -12.32 6.78 4.60
CA CYS A 95 -11.48 7.34 3.55
C CYS A 95 -12.33 7.93 2.43
N LYS A 96 -12.22 9.24 2.19
CA LYS A 96 -12.98 9.92 1.12
C LYS A 96 -12.38 9.70 -0.27
N ARG A 97 -11.16 9.14 -0.36
CA ARG A 97 -10.52 8.78 -1.63
C ARG A 97 -11.21 7.60 -2.31
N LEU A 98 -11.99 6.81 -1.55
CA LEU A 98 -12.69 5.61 -2.04
C LEU A 98 -11.70 4.60 -2.65
N GLY A 99 -12.18 3.60 -3.39
CA GLY A 99 -11.32 2.57 -3.98
C GLY A 99 -10.75 1.59 -2.96
N ALA A 100 -9.65 0.93 -3.29
CA ALA A 100 -8.94 -0.01 -2.42
C ALA A 100 -7.42 0.10 -2.61
N ALA A 101 -6.65 -0.38 -1.64
CA ALA A 101 -5.18 -0.41 -1.72
C ALA A 101 -4.58 -1.73 -1.23
N CYS A 102 -3.36 -2.01 -1.70
CA CYS A 102 -2.52 -3.09 -1.22
C CYS A 102 -1.07 -2.64 -1.09
N ASP A 103 -0.36 -3.29 -0.17
CA ASP A 103 1.09 -3.26 -0.10
C ASP A 103 1.61 -4.63 -0.46
N PHE A 104 2.54 -4.71 -1.41
CA PHE A 104 3.11 -5.99 -1.82
C PHE A 104 4.59 -5.86 -2.20
N LYS A 105 5.25 -7.00 -2.31
CA LYS A 105 6.61 -7.13 -2.84
C LYS A 105 6.65 -8.28 -3.84
N ILE A 106 7.46 -8.15 -4.88
CA ILE A 106 7.85 -9.28 -5.73
C ILE A 106 9.18 -9.82 -5.22
N THR A 107 9.24 -11.12 -4.98
CA THR A 107 10.43 -11.77 -4.43
C THR A 107 11.58 -11.66 -5.43
N ASN A 108 12.79 -11.32 -4.95
CA ASN A 108 14.01 -11.14 -5.76
C ASN A 108 13.97 -10.06 -6.85
N ILE A 109 12.94 -9.20 -6.86
CA ILE A 109 12.87 -8.06 -7.78
C ILE A 109 12.83 -6.77 -6.95
N ASN A 110 13.68 -5.82 -7.32
CA ASN A 110 13.70 -4.51 -6.68
C ASN A 110 12.43 -3.74 -7.04
N THR A 111 11.87 -3.04 -6.06
CA THR A 111 10.57 -2.37 -6.18
C THR A 111 10.54 -1.30 -7.28
N ASN A 112 11.66 -0.62 -7.55
CA ASN A 112 11.77 0.34 -8.66
C ASN A 112 11.55 -0.32 -10.02
N LEU A 113 12.02 -1.56 -10.24
CA LEU A 113 11.80 -2.30 -11.48
C LEU A 113 10.33 -2.73 -11.63
N VAL A 114 9.66 -3.07 -10.53
CA VAL A 114 8.22 -3.34 -10.52
C VAL A 114 7.44 -2.08 -10.89
N ILE A 115 7.83 -0.91 -10.35
CA ILE A 115 7.21 0.39 -10.68
C ILE A 115 7.41 0.73 -12.16
N GLU A 116 8.62 0.55 -12.68
CA GLU A 116 8.93 0.78 -14.09
C GLU A 116 8.04 -0.08 -15.00
N TRP A 117 7.87 -1.37 -14.67
CA TRP A 117 6.97 -2.26 -15.39
C TRP A 117 5.51 -1.79 -15.30
N ILE A 118 5.00 -1.42 -14.12
CA ILE A 118 3.64 -0.88 -13.93
C ILE A 118 3.41 0.36 -14.80
N TYR A 119 4.40 1.23 -14.91
CA TYR A 119 4.34 2.41 -15.78
C TYR A 119 4.31 2.04 -17.26
N LYS A 120 5.20 1.13 -17.72
CA LYS A 120 5.27 0.67 -19.12
C LYS A 120 3.96 0.01 -19.57
N GLU A 121 3.37 -0.82 -18.70
CA GLU A 121 2.08 -1.48 -18.93
C GLU A 121 0.88 -0.55 -18.73
N GLN A 122 1.10 0.71 -18.35
CA GLN A 122 0.05 1.72 -18.19
C GLN A 122 -1.05 1.28 -17.21
N LEU A 123 -0.73 0.51 -16.15
CA LEU A 123 -1.77 0.08 -15.23
C LEU A 123 -2.47 1.29 -14.58
N PRO A 124 -3.79 1.24 -14.39
CA PRO A 124 -4.54 2.33 -13.78
C PRO A 124 -4.32 2.30 -12.26
N PHE A 125 -3.97 3.43 -11.66
CA PHE A 125 -3.83 3.56 -10.21
C PHE A 125 -4.17 4.98 -9.76
N ASP A 126 -4.63 5.12 -8.52
CA ASP A 126 -4.83 6.42 -7.88
C ASP A 126 -3.51 6.90 -7.29
N ARG A 127 -2.92 6.12 -6.39
CA ARG A 127 -1.68 6.44 -5.69
C ARG A 127 -0.70 5.29 -5.70
N MET A 128 0.57 5.64 -5.72
CA MET A 128 1.66 4.68 -5.60
C MET A 128 2.79 5.27 -4.75
N TYR A 129 3.20 4.56 -3.71
CA TYR A 129 4.23 5.01 -2.78
C TYR A 129 5.45 4.09 -2.84
N PHE A 130 6.61 4.69 -3.05
CA PHE A 130 7.90 4.00 -3.07
C PHE A 130 8.65 4.26 -1.77
N TYR A 131 8.84 3.19 -0.98
CA TYR A 131 9.57 3.24 0.30
C TYR A 131 11.04 2.80 0.20
N GLY A 132 11.52 2.54 -1.02
CA GLY A 132 12.87 2.03 -1.28
C GLY A 132 12.88 0.67 -1.97
N LYS A 133 14.00 0.35 -2.63
CA LYS A 133 14.16 -0.81 -3.54
C LYS A 133 13.83 -2.17 -2.93
N ASN A 134 14.05 -2.32 -1.62
CA ASN A 134 13.86 -3.58 -0.90
C ASN A 134 12.56 -3.63 -0.08
N ARG A 135 11.77 -2.56 -0.09
CA ARG A 135 10.55 -2.39 0.69
C ARG A 135 9.32 -2.68 -0.18
N PRO A 136 8.20 -3.13 0.39
CA PRO A 136 6.94 -3.24 -0.35
C PRO A 136 6.57 -1.92 -1.03
N ILE A 137 5.93 -2.01 -2.18
CA ILE A 137 5.24 -0.88 -2.81
C ILE A 137 3.83 -0.78 -2.24
N HIS A 138 3.35 0.43 -1.98
CA HIS A 138 1.93 0.69 -1.79
C HIS A 138 1.33 1.10 -3.14
N ILE A 139 0.19 0.53 -3.50
CA ILE A 139 -0.58 0.95 -4.66
C ILE A 139 -2.08 0.92 -4.36
N SER A 140 -2.81 1.90 -4.88
CA SER A 140 -4.26 1.98 -4.77
C SER A 140 -4.95 2.16 -6.11
N TYR A 141 -6.19 1.69 -6.18
CA TYR A 141 -7.06 1.79 -7.35
C TYR A 141 -8.46 2.25 -6.91
N GLY A 142 -9.02 3.20 -7.63
CA GLY A 142 -10.32 3.80 -7.34
C GLY A 142 -10.78 4.73 -8.46
N SER A 143 -11.78 5.56 -8.15
CA SER A 143 -12.34 6.51 -9.12
C SER A 143 -11.55 7.82 -9.21
N ASP A 144 -10.61 8.07 -8.30
CA ASP A 144 -9.86 9.31 -8.22
C ASP A 144 -8.88 9.48 -9.40
N ASN A 145 -8.25 8.39 -9.84
CA ASN A 145 -7.34 8.33 -11.00
C ASN A 145 -6.24 9.41 -10.97
N SER A 146 -5.83 9.88 -9.80
CA SER A 146 -4.91 11.01 -9.67
C SER A 146 -3.50 10.69 -10.17
N ARG A 147 -3.14 9.40 -10.25
CA ARG A 147 -1.81 8.89 -10.61
C ARG A 147 -0.69 9.55 -9.79
N ASP A 148 -0.99 9.85 -8.53
CA ASP A 148 -0.05 10.46 -7.61
C ASP A 148 1.06 9.46 -7.25
N PHE A 149 2.31 9.83 -7.48
CA PHE A 149 3.46 9.03 -7.10
C PHE A 149 4.28 9.73 -6.02
N TRP A 150 4.57 9.01 -4.93
CA TRP A 150 5.22 9.56 -3.74
C TRP A 150 6.48 8.80 -3.37
N MET A 151 7.49 9.57 -2.98
CA MET A 151 8.73 9.10 -2.38
C MET A 151 8.89 9.68 -0.98
N PHE A 152 9.85 9.16 -0.22
CA PHE A 152 10.08 9.52 1.16
C PHE A 152 11.57 9.75 1.38
N ASP A 153 11.92 10.97 1.78
CA ASP A 153 13.30 11.33 2.13
C ASP A 153 13.48 11.33 3.65
N ILE A 154 14.70 11.03 4.08
CA ILE A 154 15.13 11.21 5.46
C ILE A 154 15.80 12.58 5.54
N THR A 155 15.30 13.46 6.41
CA THR A 155 15.93 14.75 6.66
C THR A 155 17.16 14.60 7.57
N GLU A 156 17.96 15.66 7.68
CA GLU A 156 19.12 15.71 8.59
C GLU A 156 18.79 15.37 10.06
N ASN A 157 17.53 15.53 10.47
CA ASN A 157 17.04 15.22 11.81
C ASN A 157 16.35 13.85 11.90
N ASP A 158 16.64 12.93 10.98
CA ASP A 158 16.03 11.59 10.88
C ASP A 158 14.50 11.57 10.73
N ASN A 159 13.90 12.70 10.32
CA ASN A 159 12.47 12.75 10.02
C ASN A 159 12.21 12.25 8.61
N ILE A 160 11.18 11.43 8.44
CA ILE A 160 10.76 10.97 7.13
C ILE A 160 9.73 11.95 6.57
N ILE A 161 10.04 12.57 5.43
CA ILE A 161 9.15 13.51 4.74
C ILE A 161 8.66 12.92 3.41
N PRO A 162 7.35 12.89 3.15
CA PRO A 162 6.84 12.50 1.84
C PRO A 162 6.99 13.66 0.84
N HIS A 163 7.42 13.35 -0.37
CA HIS A 163 7.37 14.29 -1.49
C HIS A 163 6.75 13.62 -2.72
N LYS A 164 6.03 14.40 -3.53
CA LYS A 164 5.43 13.94 -4.79
C LYS A 164 6.44 14.15 -5.91
N ILE A 165 6.60 13.16 -6.79
CA ILE A 165 7.49 13.21 -7.96
C ILE A 165 6.76 12.61 -9.17
N SER A 166 7.11 13.01 -10.40
CA SER A 166 6.53 12.38 -11.58
C SER A 166 7.08 10.97 -11.79
N LEU A 167 6.25 10.04 -12.28
CA LEU A 167 6.72 8.67 -12.57
C LEU A 167 7.85 8.64 -13.61
N ILE A 168 7.82 9.54 -14.60
CA ILE A 168 8.86 9.63 -15.63
C ILE A 168 10.19 10.04 -15.01
N GLU A 169 10.18 11.05 -14.15
CA GLU A 169 11.36 11.49 -13.42
C GLU A 169 11.88 10.39 -12.50
N PHE A 170 11.00 9.67 -11.80
CA PHE A 170 11.38 8.51 -11.01
C PHE A 170 12.07 7.44 -11.86
N ILE A 171 11.51 7.08 -13.03
CA ILE A 171 12.08 6.06 -13.90
C ILE A 171 13.44 6.48 -14.42
N ASN A 172 13.57 7.71 -14.93
CA ASN A 172 14.84 8.22 -15.44
C ASN A 172 15.92 8.27 -14.35
N ASN A 173 15.54 8.54 -13.09
CA ASN A 173 16.48 8.72 -12.00
C ASN A 173 16.82 7.43 -11.25
N TYR A 174 15.88 6.48 -11.15
CA TYR A 174 15.97 5.32 -10.27
C TYR A 174 15.80 3.97 -10.98
N CYS A 175 15.55 3.92 -12.29
CA CYS A 175 15.38 2.67 -13.06
C CYS A 175 16.42 2.60 -14.22
N GLY A 176 16.82 1.38 -14.61
CA GLY A 176 17.83 1.12 -15.65
C GLY A 176 19.04 0.28 -15.21
N GLU A 177 19.62 -0.47 -16.14
CA GLU A 177 20.93 -1.13 -15.98
C GLU A 177 21.99 -0.01 -15.85
N ASP A 178 22.83 -0.06 -14.81
CA ASP A 178 23.86 0.95 -14.46
C ASP A 178 23.47 2.17 -13.60
N LYS A 179 22.43 2.07 -12.76
CA LYS A 179 22.36 2.92 -11.55
C LYS A 179 22.76 2.12 -10.33
N GLY A 180 24.09 2.01 -10.20
CA GLY A 180 24.79 1.34 -9.13
C GLY A 180 24.34 1.78 -7.74
N ALA A 181 24.51 0.83 -6.83
CA ALA A 181 24.39 0.97 -5.39
C ALA A 181 24.77 2.37 -4.88
N GLU A 182 23.77 3.15 -4.46
CA GLU A 182 23.94 4.07 -3.35
C GLU A 182 22.91 3.80 -2.27
N ASN A 183 23.45 3.85 -1.05
CA ASN A 183 22.89 3.33 0.17
C ASN A 183 21.77 4.22 0.68
N ILE A 184 20.70 3.59 1.13
CA ILE A 184 19.91 4.10 2.26
C ILE A 184 19.90 2.93 3.24
N GLY A 185 20.87 3.01 4.16
CA GLY A 185 20.89 2.23 5.40
C GLY A 185 19.84 2.73 6.38
#